data_AF-A0A940WMV7-F1
#
_entry.id   AF-A0A940WMV7-F1
#
_cell.length_a   1.000
_cell.length_b   1.000
_cell.length_c   1.000
_cell.angle_alpha   90.00
_cell.angle_beta   90.00
_cell.angle_gamma   90.00
#
_symmetry.space_group_name_H-M   'P 1'
#
loop_
_entity.id
_entity.type
_entity.pdbx_description
1 polymer ?
#
loop_
_entity_poly.entity_id
_entity_poly.type
_entity_poly.pdbx_seq_one_letter_code
_entity_poly.pdbx_strand_id
1 'polypeptide(L)' 'MVKRRQRALTDAELIRDLDDRLRRLENRQFVQIGVPPNAYVLQVDDAGQLVATSSGGTATVVALP' A
#
# COMPACT_ATOMS: atom_id res chain seq x y z
N MET A 1 6.34 26.86 -15.81
CA MET A 1 5.76 25.52 -15.59
C MET A 1 6.03 24.68 -16.83
N VAL A 2 7.11 23.90 -16.82
CA VAL A 2 7.56 23.12 -18.00
C VAL A 2 6.62 21.93 -18.18
N LYS A 3 5.79 21.94 -19.25
CA LYS A 3 5.03 20.76 -19.67
C LYS A 3 6.02 19.69 -20.13
N ARG A 4 6.42 18.80 -19.22
CA ARG A 4 7.14 17.57 -19.55
C ARG A 4 6.28 16.79 -20.53
N ARG A 5 6.70 16.69 -21.80
CA ARG A 5 6.14 15.73 -22.75
C ARG A 5 6.38 14.35 -22.14
N GLN A 6 5.33 13.72 -21.62
CA GLN A 6 5.38 12.31 -21.23
C GLN A 6 5.59 11.52 -22.52
N ARG A 7 6.83 11.05 -22.73
CA ARG A 7 7.15 10.07 -23.77
C ARG A 7 6.28 8.83 -23.51
N ALA A 8 5.66 8.30 -24.56
CA ALA A 8 4.99 7.01 -24.47
C ALA A 8 6.02 5.95 -24.07
N LEU A 9 5.76 5.27 -22.97
CA LEU A 9 6.61 4.18 -22.48
C LEU A 9 6.50 3.00 -23.45
N THR A 10 7.62 2.34 -23.68
CA THR A 10 7.66 1.05 -24.39
C THR A 10 7.07 -0.05 -23.49
N ASP A 11 6.61 -1.15 -24.09
CA ASP A 11 6.07 -2.29 -23.34
C ASP A 11 7.06 -2.82 -22.30
N ALA A 12 8.35 -2.85 -22.63
CA ALA A 12 9.41 -3.25 -21.71
C ALA A 12 9.56 -2.30 -20.51
N GLU A 13 9.36 -1.00 -20.71
CA GLU A 13 9.38 0.00 -19.62
C GLU A 13 8.12 -0.11 -18.74
N LEU A 14 6.97 -0.45 -19.33
CA LEU A 14 5.73 -0.69 -18.58
C LEU A 14 5.82 -1.94 -17.70
N ILE A 15 6.36 -3.03 -18.25
CA ILE A 15 6.59 -4.28 -17.50
C ILE A 15 7.55 -4.02 -16.33
N ARG A 16 8.63 -3.28 -16.57
CA ARG A 16 9.59 -2.92 -15.51
C ARG A 16 8.96 -2.06 -14.41
N ASP A 17 8.15 -1.06 -14.76
CA ASP A 17 7.45 -0.22 -13.77
C ASP A 17 6.46 -1.06 -12.94
N LEU A 18 5.78 -2.02 -13.56
CA LEU A 18 4.90 -2.95 -12.86
C LEU A 18 5.68 -3.84 -11.88
N ASP A 19 6.77 -4.47 -12.33
CA ASP A 19 7.63 -5.29 -11.47
C ASP A 19 8.19 -4.48 -10.29
N ASP A 20 8.64 -3.24 -10.54
CA ASP A 20 9.14 -2.35 -9.49
C ASP A 20 8.04 -1.99 -8.48
N ARG A 21 6.80 -1.78 -8.93
CA ARG A 21 5.65 -1.55 -8.05
C ARG A 21 5.32 -2.80 -7.24
N LEU A 22 5.31 -3.98 -7.86
CA LEU A 22 5.05 -5.24 -7.18
C LEU A 22 6.11 -5.53 -6.13
N ARG A 23 7.41 -5.37 -6.44
CA ARG A 23 8.50 -5.51 -5.44
C ARG A 23 8.35 -4.53 -4.28
N ARG A 24 7.89 -3.30 -4.53
CA ARG A 24 7.61 -2.34 -3.44
C ARG A 24 6.41 -2.78 -2.58
N LEU A 25 5.44 -3.48 -3.17
CA LEU A 25 4.29 -4.03 -2.45
C LEU A 25 4.65 -5.31 -1.68
N GLU A 26 5.50 -6.19 -2.22
CA GLU A 26 6.00 -7.40 -1.54
C GLU A 26 6.76 -7.06 -0.25
N ASN A 27 7.48 -5.94 -0.24
CA ASN A 27 8.22 -5.48 0.94
C ASN A 27 7.40 -4.58 1.87
N ARG A 28 6.13 -4.31 1.55
CA ARG A 28 5.25 -3.51 2.41
C ARG A 28 4.64 -4.39 3.49
N GLN A 29 5.19 -4.25 4.70
CA GLN A 29 4.65 -4.88 5.89
C GLN A 29 3.30 -4.29 6.34
N PHE A 30 2.91 -3.14 5.78
CA PHE A 30 1.67 -2.46 6.12
C PHE A 30 1.00 -1.77 4.93
N VAL A 31 -0.32 -1.63 5.03
CA VAL A 31 -1.18 -0.93 4.07
C VAL A 31 -1.97 0.13 4.81
N GLN A 32 -1.91 1.38 4.35
CA GLN A 32 -2.77 2.44 4.86
C GLN A 32 -4.11 2.44 4.10
N ILE A 33 -5.22 2.42 4.84
CA ILE A 33 -6.59 2.57 4.31
C ILE A 33 -7.20 3.85 4.86
N GLY A 34 -7.85 4.62 3.99
CA GLY A 34 -8.54 5.85 4.35
C GLY A 34 -7.64 7.10 4.34
N VAL A 35 -8.20 8.22 4.80
CA VAL A 35 -7.53 9.54 4.83
C VAL A 35 -7.47 10.02 6.27
N PRO A 36 -6.33 10.60 6.73
CA PRO A 36 -6.25 11.19 8.06
C PRO A 36 -7.37 12.23 8.31
N PRO A 37 -7.90 12.30 9.54
CA PRO A 37 -7.47 11.57 10.74
C PRO A 37 -8.04 10.15 10.86
N ASN A 38 -8.95 9.74 9.98
CA ASN A 38 -9.66 8.45 10.04
C ASN A 38 -8.94 7.34 9.26
N ALA A 39 -7.62 7.42 9.15
CA ALA A 39 -6.82 6.42 8.45
C ALA A 39 -6.47 5.27 9.40
N TYR A 40 -6.46 4.06 8.84
CA TYR A 40 -5.99 2.86 9.51
C TYR A 40 -4.73 2.35 8.80
N VAL A 41 -3.75 1.92 9.59
CA VAL A 41 -2.60 1.17 9.12
C VAL A 41 -2.88 -0.29 9.42
N LEU A 42 -3.08 -1.08 8.37
CA LEU A 42 -3.20 -2.53 8.45
C LEU A 42 -1.81 -3.16 8.39
N GLN A 43 -1.52 -4.09 9.28
CA GLN A 43 -0.30 -4.89 9.27
C GLN A 43 -0.59 -6.31 9.72
N VAL A 44 0.26 -7.25 9.32
CA VAL A 44 0.25 -8.59 9.90
C VAL A 44 1.27 -8.60 11.03
N ASP A 45 0.85 -8.99 12.24
CA ASP A 45 1.73 -9.08 13.39
C ASP A 45 2.60 -10.36 13.36
N ASP A 46 3.50 -10.50 14.34
CA ASP A 46 4.38 -11.65 14.45
C ASP A 46 3.64 -12.99 14.69
N ALA A 47 2.37 -12.93 15.11
CA ALA A 47 1.51 -14.09 15.28
C ALA A 47 0.70 -14.41 14.01
N GLY A 48 0.90 -13.65 12.92
CA GLY A 48 0.18 -13.84 11.66
C GLY A 48 -1.23 -13.24 11.66
N GLN A 49 -1.60 -12.42 12.64
CA GLN A 49 -2.92 -11.79 12.72
C GLN A 49 -2.94 -10.43 12.02
N LEU A 50 -4.07 -10.12 11.37
CA LEU A 50 -4.27 -8.80 10.76
C LEU A 50 -4.73 -7.78 11.83
N VAL A 51 -3.92 -6.75 12.03
CA VAL A 51 -4.13 -5.70 13.02
C VAL A 51 -4.29 -4.35 12.32
N ALA A 52 -5.28 -3.56 12.73
CA ALA A 52 -5.50 -2.20 12.26
C ALA A 52 -5.12 -1.19 13.35
N THR A 53 -4.24 -0.23 13.04
CA THR A 53 -3.86 0.83 13.99
C THR A 53 -4.29 2.19 13.46
N SER A 54 -4.91 3.02 14.29
CA SER A 54 -5.23 4.42 13.98
C SER A 54 -4.68 5.35 15.06
N SER A 55 -4.79 6.67 14.87
CA SER A 55 -4.46 7.66 15.89
C SER A 55 -5.28 7.52 17.18
N GLY A 56 -6.44 6.86 17.12
CA GLY A 56 -7.31 6.57 18.27
C GLY A 56 -6.98 5.27 19.00
N GLY A 57 -6.02 4.48 18.51
CA GLY A 57 -5.61 3.20 19.12
C GLY A 57 -5.59 2.03 18.14
N THR A 58 -5.40 0.84 18.70
CA THR A 58 -5.29 -0.43 17.95
C THR A 58 -6.64 -1.15 17.94
N ALA A 59 -7.04 -1.67 16.79
CA ALA A 59 -8.24 -2.48 16.58
C ALA A 59 -7.86 -3.81 15.93
N THR A 60 -8.43 -4.91 16.43
CA THR A 60 -8.30 -6.23 15.80
C THR A 60 -9.23 -6.30 14.59
N VAL A 61 -8.70 -6.72 13.43
CA VAL A 61 -9.52 -6.90 12.23
C VAL A 61 -10.18 -8.27 12.29
N VAL A 62 -11.51 -8.28 12.29
CA VAL A 62 -12.31 -9.51 12.20
C VAL A 62 -12.86 -9.60 10.79
N ALA A 63 -12.47 -10.64 10.04
CA ALA A 63 -13.10 -10.93 8.77
C ALA A 63 -14.52 -11.46 9.02
N LEU A 64 -15.52 -10.77 8.48
CA LEU A 64 -16.90 -11.23 8.45
C LEU A 64 -17.19 -11.87 7.07
N PRO A 65 -18.04 -12.91 7.00
CA PRO A 65 -18.40 -13.59 5.76
C PRO A 65 -19.17 -12.71 4.79
#